data_AF-A0A849SE91-F1
#
_entry.id   AF-A0A849SE91-F1
#
_cell.length_a   1.000
_cell.length_b   1.000
_cell.length_c   1.000
_cell.angle_alpha   90.00
_cell.angle_beta   90.00
_cell.angle_gamma   90.00
#
_symmetry.space_group_name_H-M   'P 1'
#
loop_
_entity.id
_entity.type
_entity.pdbx_description
1 polymer ?
#
loop_
_entity_poly.entity_id
_entity_poly.type
_entity_poly.pdbx_seq_one_letter_code
_entity_poly.pdbx_strand_id
1 'polypeptide(L)' 'MLNRLDLKCFKCFEELHLPLAPLTLLSGTNASGKSSLLQALVLLKSNNA' A
#
# COMPACT_ATOMS: atom_id res chain seq x y z
N MET A 1 -5.77 6.40 13.31
CA MET A 1 -5.86 5.08 12.65
C MET A 1 -5.77 5.29 11.15
N LEU A 2 -4.95 4.53 10.43
CA LEU A 2 -4.81 4.67 8.97
C LEU A 2 -6.09 4.16 8.30
N ASN A 3 -6.78 5.01 7.53
CA ASN A 3 -8.08 4.71 6.90
C ASN A 3 -8.04 4.75 5.38
N ARG A 4 -6.93 5.23 4.80
CA ARG A 4 -6.72 5.31 3.36
C ARG A 4 -5.23 5.30 3.05
N LEU A 5 -4.87 4.68 1.94
CA LEU A 5 -3.55 4.75 1.32
C LEU A 5 -3.70 5.13 -0.14
N ASP A 6 -3.14 6.28 -0.51
CA ASP A 6 -3.07 6.74 -1.89
C ASP A 6 -1.63 6.60 -2.39
N LEU A 7 -1.45 5.92 -3.52
CA LEU A 7 -0.15 5.78 -4.19
C LEU A 7 -0.25 6.36 -5.60
N LYS A 8 0.81 7.04 -6.02
CA LYS A 8 0.98 7.53 -7.39
C LYS A 8 2.40 7.25 -7.86
N CYS A 9 2.53 6.70 -9.06
CA CYS A 9 3.80 6.33 -9.67
C CYS A 9 4.73 5.52 -8.74
N PHE A 10 4.17 4.56 -7.99
CA PHE A 10 4.91 3.73 -7.04
C PHE A 10 4.98 2.27 -7.50
N LYS A 11 6.15 1.86 -8.00
CA LYS A 11 6.41 0.52 -8.53
C LYS A 11 5.39 0.15 -9.62
N CYS A 12 4.63 -0.92 -9.41
CA CYS A 12 3.61 -1.40 -10.34
C CYS A 12 2.30 -0.61 -10.30
N PHE A 13 2.19 0.40 -9.42
CA PHE A 13 1.00 1.25 -9.34
C PHE A 13 1.26 2.59 -10.01
N GLU A 14 0.58 2.84 -11.13
CA GLU A 14 0.48 4.19 -11.71
C GLU A 14 -0.37 5.08 -10.79
N GLU A 15 -1.53 4.57 -10.37
CA GLU A 15 -2.42 5.19 -9.39
C GLU A 15 -3.14 4.11 -8.58
N LEU A 16 -3.26 4.30 -7.27
CA LEU A 16 -4.02 3.42 -6.37
C LEU A 16 -4.68 4.24 -5.27
N HIS A 17 -5.99 4.04 -5.10
CA HIS A 17 -6.77 4.58 -3.98
C HIS A 17 -7.32 3.42 -3.16
N LEU A 18 -6.68 3.11 -2.03
CA LEU A 18 -7.03 1.96 -1.21
C LEU A 18 -7.66 2.42 0.11
N PRO A 19 -8.97 2.20 0.34
CA PRO A 19 -9.56 2.35 1.67
C PRO A 19 -9.02 1.27 2.59
N LEU A 20 -8.80 1.62 3.86
CA LEU A 20 -8.29 0.71 4.88
C LEU A 20 -9.29 0.56 6.02
N ALA A 21 -9.46 -0.67 6.47
CA ALA A 21 -10.25 -1.04 7.63
C ALA A 21 -9.33 -1.65 8.72
N PRO A 22 -9.81 -1.83 9.97
CA PRO A 22 -9.03 -2.44 11.04
C PRO A 22 -8.36 -3.76 10.66
N LEU A 23 -8.98 -4.53 9.77
CA LEU A 23 -8.38 -5.65 9.08
C LEU A 23 -8.55 -5.45 7.57
N THR A 24 -7.43 -5.41 6.85
CA THR A 24 -7.41 -5.34 5.38
C THR A 24 -6.64 -6.54 4.86
N LEU A 25 -7.33 -7.51 4.24
CA LEU A 25 -6.72 -8.71 3.68
C LEU A 25 -6.26 -8.45 2.24
N LEU A 26 -4.97 -8.62 1.98
CA LEU A 26 -4.40 -8.55 0.64
C LEU A 26 -4.29 -9.97 0.06
N SER A 27 -5.09 -10.28 -0.97
CA SER A 27 -5.03 -11.55 -1.70
C SER A 27 -4.86 -11.34 -3.20
N GLY A 28 -4.45 -12.37 -3.93
CA GLY A 28 -4.19 -12.32 -5.37
C GLY A 28 -2.89 -12.99 -5.80
N THR A 29 -2.70 -13.15 -7.10
CA THR A 29 -1.56 -13.83 -7.72
C THR A 29 -0.22 -13.15 -7.41
N ASN A 30 0.89 -13.86 -7.53
CA ASN A 30 2.21 -13.25 -7.38
C ASN A 30 2.39 -12.09 -8.37
N ALA A 31 3.23 -11.12 -8.00
CA ALA A 31 3.45 -9.87 -8.74
C ALA A 31 2.22 -8.93 -8.88
N SER A 32 1.06 -9.24 -8.29
CA SER A 32 -0.13 -8.37 -8.30
C SER A 32 -0.03 -7.09 -7.44
N GLY A 33 1.16 -6.73 -6.96
CA GLY A 33 1.37 -5.50 -6.17
C GLY A 33 1.16 -5.59 -4.65
N LYS A 34 0.83 -6.76 -4.09
CA LYS A 34 0.63 -6.93 -2.63
C LYS A 34 1.86 -6.54 -1.80
N SER A 35 3.04 -7.04 -2.17
CA SER A 35 4.29 -6.68 -1.48
C SER A 35 4.65 -5.21 -1.71
N SER A 36 4.35 -4.66 -2.88
CA SER A 36 4.51 -3.22 -3.17
C SER A 36 3.65 -2.38 -2.21
N LEU A 37 2.40 -2.77 -1.96
CA LEU A 37 1.51 -2.11 -1.00
C LEU A 37 2.10 -2.09 0.42
N LEU A 38 2.58 -3.24 0.91
CA LEU A 38 3.23 -3.33 2.22
C LEU A 38 4.52 -2.49 2.29
N GLN A 39 5.30 -2.45 1.22
CA GLN A 39 6.52 -1.64 1.15
C GLN A 39 6.23 -0.13 1.20
N ALA A 40 5.12 0.34 0.61
CA ALA A 40 4.70 1.72 0.76
C ALA A 40 4.37 2.07 2.23
N LEU A 41 3.69 1.17 2.94
CA LEU A 41 3.41 1.35 4.37
C LEU A 41 4.69 1.38 5.22
N VAL A 42 5.67 0.51 4.93
CA VAL A 42 6.98 0.52 5.60
C VAL A 42 7.71 1.83 5.32
N LEU A 43 7.72 2.30 4.08
CA LEU A 43 8.36 3.56 3.70
C LEU A 43 7.77 4.75 4.48
N LEU A 44 6.44 4.83 4.59
CA LEU A 44 5.77 5.87 5.37
C LEU A 44 6.13 5.81 6.86
N LYS A 45 6.33 4.60 7.41
CA LYS A 45 6.82 4.44 8.79
C LYS A 45 8.28 4.87 8.95
N SER A 46 9.13 4.53 7.99
CA SER A 46 10.58 4.76 8.04
C SER A 46 11.01 6.19 7.68
N ASN A 47 10.15 6.96 6.99
CA ASN A 47 10.40 8.37 6.66
C ASN A 47 9.93 9.37 7.74
N ASN A 48 9.68 8.91 8.97
CA ASN A 48 9.45 9.82 10.08
C ASN A 48 10.79 10.40 10.55
N ALA A 49 11.12 11.60 10.06
CA ALA A 49 12.04 12.53 10.73
C ALA A 49 11.35 13.15 11.95
#